data_AF-A0A976H3Q0-F1
#
_entry.id   AF-A0A976H3Q0-F1
#
_cell.length_a   1.000
_cell.length_b   1.000
_cell.length_c   1.000
_cell.angle_alpha   90.00
_cell.angle_beta   90.00
_cell.angle_gamma   90.00
#
_symmetry.space_group_name_H-M   'P 1'
#
loop_
_entity.id
_entity.type
_entity.pdbx_description
1 polymer ?
#
loop_
_entity_poly.entity_id
_entity_poly.type
_entity_poly.pdbx_seq_one_letter_code
_entity_poly.pdbx_strand_id
1 'polypeptide(L)'
;MTEDYRVDLLAGRNAESSDITTSTDLLRSYRFRFADPTREISADPSKPIIEREYLVGDLLQTWNDPSKGGKKPLAMLEMTARTTKDQLDDSKSWLYNNPVTEGGDAFTNSVGLANQSHDLRLIEMSGWSTAPMIEWDAAEGEGSLGYGRGFFGASRTSYEGVTNVPMYRVPIAPAASLGDWIPANLIASRHLPRVVHPLGNSRAHPLIASNRVFNPTLNEGNIPGLDHSYHLNDALWDRYYFSSVANLPALPWISAQARSWQTVMRELIEGQRPALNPRIMSLTPAARAHATISSLEAMTARDRSRAMSSHLAIKGPFNVNSTSIDAWRAVLSSLRDQVITGWGNTPLSQPNESPFTRMAMPLAGPNQTTQDVNLEGQIRWAGFRSLTDAQIRQLAEAIVAQIRARGQLDQAPPLTLGEFVNRRVGAADQLQSLAGILQSAIDQSGINSSMHVMDSKSVVVAQIPASRRRGVQTPEAMNGFTGEGTPSMVTQGDLMMLLAPIATVRGDTFKIRAYGDALGPDGVTVMARAWCEATVQRLPEWVDARESPQVSVNDLQSVVNQRLGRRFQITSFRWLQAKEL
;
A
#
# COMPACT_ATOMS: atom_id res chain seq x y z
N MET A 1 -19.19 -21.91 20.78
CA MET A 1 -18.30 -22.37 21.87
C MET A 1 -18.05 -21.17 22.78
N THR A 2 -17.94 -21.38 24.08
CA THR A 2 -17.60 -20.32 25.06
C THR A 2 -16.14 -19.88 24.88
N GLU A 3 -15.86 -18.60 25.14
CA GLU A 3 -14.51 -18.04 25.12
C GLU A 3 -13.73 -18.40 26.40
N ASP A 4 -12.42 -18.69 26.28
CA ASP A 4 -11.57 -18.96 27.44
C ASP A 4 -11.19 -17.65 28.13
N TYR A 5 -10.88 -16.62 27.33
CA TYR A 5 -10.56 -15.28 27.80
C TYR A 5 -11.19 -14.22 26.91
N ARG A 6 -11.62 -13.12 27.52
CA ARG A 6 -12.13 -11.94 26.82
C ARG A 6 -11.46 -10.69 27.37
N VAL A 7 -10.99 -9.84 26.46
CA VAL A 7 -10.44 -8.52 26.76
C VAL A 7 -11.29 -7.48 26.06
N ASP A 8 -11.86 -6.58 26.85
CA ASP A 8 -12.69 -5.48 26.41
C ASP A 8 -11.89 -4.18 26.57
N LEU A 9 -11.53 -3.55 25.44
CA LEU A 9 -10.81 -2.28 25.41
C LEU A 9 -11.78 -1.15 25.06
N LEU A 10 -11.92 -0.17 25.96
CA LEU A 10 -12.63 1.06 25.68
C LEU A 10 -11.67 2.06 25.02
N ALA A 11 -11.94 2.42 23.76
CA ALA A 11 -11.20 3.45 23.06
C ALA A 11 -11.98 4.78 23.11
N GLY A 12 -11.50 5.71 23.92
CA GLY A 12 -11.99 7.09 23.96
C GLY A 12 -11.40 7.95 22.82
N ARG A 13 -12.13 8.98 22.38
CA ARG A 13 -11.55 10.03 21.53
C ARG A 13 -10.72 10.99 22.40
N ASN A 14 -9.48 11.29 21.98
CA ASN A 14 -8.61 12.27 22.62
C ASN A 14 -9.34 13.62 22.79
N ALA A 15 -9.23 14.19 23.99
CA ALA A 15 -10.06 15.26 24.55
C ALA A 15 -9.92 16.67 23.93
N GLU A 16 -9.37 16.82 22.71
CA GLU A 16 -9.10 18.14 22.12
C GLU A 16 -10.16 18.66 21.13
N SER A 17 -11.25 17.93 20.85
CA SER A 17 -12.34 18.52 20.07
C SER A 17 -13.29 19.29 21.00
N SER A 18 -13.38 20.61 20.83
CA SER A 18 -14.35 21.51 21.47
C SER A 18 -15.83 21.20 21.11
N ASP A 19 -16.09 20.04 20.52
CA ASP A 19 -17.38 19.57 20.04
C ASP A 19 -17.70 18.20 20.65
N ILE A 20 -17.76 18.17 22.00
CA ILE A 20 -18.20 17.02 22.81
C ILE A 20 -19.74 16.89 22.70
N THR A 21 -20.24 16.65 21.51
CA THR A 21 -21.65 16.26 21.28
C THR A 21 -21.77 14.82 20.79
N THR A 22 -20.66 14.09 20.65
CA THR A 22 -20.66 12.64 20.36
C THR A 22 -20.17 11.85 21.57
N SER A 23 -21.11 11.16 22.22
CA SER A 23 -21.00 10.52 23.55
C SER A 23 -20.71 9.02 23.51
N THR A 24 -20.02 8.49 22.49
CA THR A 24 -19.87 7.03 22.34
C THR A 24 -18.41 6.60 22.41
N ASP A 25 -18.00 6.06 23.57
CA ASP A 25 -16.81 5.23 23.67
C ASP A 25 -16.94 4.02 22.74
N LEU A 26 -15.87 3.69 22.00
CA LEU A 26 -15.85 2.50 21.15
C LEU A 26 -15.33 1.33 21.96
N LEU A 27 -16.20 0.37 22.27
CA LEU A 27 -15.81 -0.89 22.89
C LEU A 27 -15.26 -1.85 21.83
N ARG A 28 -14.01 -2.28 22.00
CA ARG A 28 -13.37 -3.32 21.18
C ARG A 28 -13.23 -4.59 21.99
N SER A 29 -13.83 -5.67 21.54
CA SER A 29 -13.75 -6.97 22.22
C SER A 29 -12.80 -7.92 21.50
N TYR A 30 -11.86 -8.47 22.25
CA TYR A 30 -10.95 -9.53 21.83
C TYR A 30 -11.31 -10.80 22.57
N ARG A 31 -11.58 -11.87 21.82
CA ARG A 31 -12.04 -13.15 22.35
C ARG A 31 -11.03 -14.20 21.98
N PHE A 32 -10.50 -14.88 22.98
CA PHE A 32 -9.46 -15.88 22.83
C PHE A 32 -9.99 -17.24 23.21
N ARG A 33 -9.76 -18.20 22.32
CA ARG A 33 -10.13 -19.60 22.45
C ARG A 33 -8.90 -20.42 22.08
N PHE A 34 -8.38 -21.14 23.05
CA PHE A 34 -7.13 -21.87 22.98
C PHE A 34 -7.38 -23.36 22.79
N ALA A 35 -6.50 -24.03 22.05
CA ALA A 35 -6.50 -25.49 21.98
C ALA A 35 -5.85 -26.10 23.23
N ASP A 36 -4.75 -25.48 23.67
CA ASP A 36 -3.96 -25.83 24.83
C ASP A 36 -3.47 -24.52 25.48
N PRO A 37 -4.30 -23.87 26.33
CA PRO A 37 -3.96 -22.57 26.91
C PRO A 37 -2.61 -22.61 27.65
N THR A 38 -2.31 -23.71 28.36
CA THR A 38 -1.06 -23.88 29.11
C THR A 38 0.18 -23.70 28.25
N ARG A 39 0.22 -24.30 27.05
CA ARG A 39 1.38 -24.17 26.15
C ARG A 39 1.32 -22.95 25.24
N GLU A 40 0.12 -22.52 24.85
CA GLU A 40 -0.04 -21.48 23.83
C GLU A 40 0.19 -20.08 24.38
N ILE A 41 -0.20 -19.81 25.63
CA ILE A 41 0.02 -18.52 26.27
C ILE A 41 1.31 -18.48 27.09
N SER A 42 2.01 -19.59 27.32
CA SER A 42 3.29 -19.54 28.04
C SER A 42 4.34 -18.75 27.26
N ALA A 43 5.08 -17.87 27.95
CA ALA A 43 6.26 -17.22 27.39
C ALA A 43 7.37 -18.22 27.00
N ASP A 44 7.47 -19.35 27.70
CA ASP A 44 8.32 -20.49 27.33
C ASP A 44 7.45 -21.76 27.16
N PRO A 45 7.04 -22.11 25.94
CA PRO A 45 6.24 -23.31 25.69
C PRO A 45 6.95 -24.62 26.05
N SER A 46 8.29 -24.62 26.19
CA SER A 46 9.06 -25.79 26.61
C SER A 46 9.02 -26.00 28.13
N LYS A 47 8.74 -24.94 28.89
CA LYS A 47 8.52 -24.93 30.34
C LYS A 47 7.23 -24.17 30.67
N PRO A 48 6.06 -24.72 30.30
CA PRO A 48 4.81 -23.97 30.32
C PRO A 48 4.21 -23.80 31.72
N ILE A 49 4.77 -24.47 32.73
CA ILE A 49 4.31 -24.40 34.12
C ILE A 49 5.27 -23.50 34.89
N ILE A 50 4.71 -22.44 35.48
CA ILE A 50 5.43 -21.55 36.40
C ILE A 50 5.26 -22.13 37.81
N GLU A 51 6.36 -22.61 38.40
CA GLU A 51 6.40 -23.14 39.76
C GLU A 51 7.26 -22.26 40.65
N ARG A 52 6.73 -21.84 41.80
CA ARG A 52 7.46 -21.07 42.79
C ARG A 52 7.05 -21.46 44.20
N GLU A 53 8.05 -21.64 45.05
CA GLU A 53 7.83 -21.87 46.49
C GLU A 53 7.59 -20.53 47.20
N TYR A 54 6.52 -20.48 47.98
CA TYR A 54 6.17 -19.35 48.83
C TYR A 54 6.21 -19.77 50.29
N LEU A 55 6.68 -18.86 51.16
CA LEU A 55 6.40 -19.01 52.58
C LEU A 55 4.91 -18.75 52.80
N VAL A 56 4.29 -19.44 53.76
CA VAL A 56 2.85 -19.25 54.08
C VAL A 56 2.50 -17.77 54.32
N GLY A 57 3.43 -17.02 54.94
CA GLY A 57 3.29 -15.58 55.17
C GLY A 57 3.33 -14.70 53.92
N ASP A 58 3.79 -15.20 52.76
CA ASP A 58 3.79 -14.48 51.48
C ASP A 58 2.44 -14.60 50.74
N LEU A 59 1.67 -15.68 50.96
CA LEU A 59 0.42 -15.98 50.26
C LEU A 59 -0.83 -15.38 50.91
N LEU A 60 -0.83 -15.17 52.23
CA LEU A 60 -2.02 -14.78 53.01
C LEU A 60 -2.10 -13.27 53.28
N GLN A 61 -1.42 -12.44 52.48
CA GLN A 61 -1.33 -11.00 52.73
C GLN A 61 -2.51 -10.23 52.13
N THR A 62 -3.14 -9.40 52.96
CA THR A 62 -4.11 -8.40 52.50
C THR A 62 -3.38 -7.19 51.88
N TRP A 63 -4.12 -6.26 51.27
CA TRP A 63 -3.50 -5.07 50.66
C TRP A 63 -2.85 -4.10 51.66
N ASN A 64 -3.15 -4.24 52.95
CA ASN A 64 -2.67 -3.37 54.02
C ASN A 64 -1.58 -3.99 54.91
N ASP A 65 -1.15 -5.23 54.67
CA ASP A 65 -0.21 -5.90 55.55
C ASP A 65 1.22 -5.31 55.45
N PRO A 66 1.78 -4.72 56.53
CA PRO A 66 3.10 -4.14 56.54
C PRO A 66 4.12 -5.17 57.01
N SER A 67 4.72 -5.96 56.11
CA SER A 67 5.72 -6.97 56.49
C SER A 67 7.09 -6.75 55.84
N LYS A 68 8.15 -7.12 56.56
CA LYS A 68 9.52 -7.21 56.05
C LYS A 68 9.62 -8.40 55.09
N GLY A 69 9.44 -8.16 53.81
CA GLY A 69 9.53 -9.16 52.74
C GLY A 69 8.66 -8.86 51.53
N GLY A 70 7.53 -8.17 51.74
CA GLY A 70 6.61 -7.69 50.70
C GLY A 70 5.85 -8.79 49.96
N LYS A 71 4.75 -8.41 49.30
CA LYS A 71 4.03 -9.30 48.37
C LYS A 71 4.96 -9.75 47.25
N LYS A 72 4.96 -11.04 46.91
CA LYS A 72 5.73 -11.56 45.77
C LYS A 72 4.79 -11.95 44.63
N PRO A 73 4.90 -11.33 43.45
CA PRO A 73 4.07 -11.73 42.32
C PRO A 73 4.48 -13.13 41.81
N LEU A 74 3.51 -13.84 41.20
CA LEU A 74 3.75 -15.14 40.56
C LEU A 74 3.92 -14.97 39.06
N ALA A 75 2.89 -14.45 38.40
CA ALA A 75 2.84 -14.29 36.95
C ALA A 75 1.93 -13.12 36.56
N MET A 76 2.10 -12.64 35.34
CA MET A 76 1.26 -11.62 34.71
C MET A 76 0.71 -12.15 33.40
N LEU A 77 -0.58 -11.92 33.17
CA LEU A 77 -1.19 -12.09 31.86
C LEU A 77 -1.06 -10.76 31.09
N GLU A 78 -0.30 -10.79 30.00
CA GLU A 78 -0.01 -9.65 29.14
C GLU A 78 -0.70 -9.83 27.78
N MET A 79 -1.45 -8.81 27.35
CA MET A 79 -1.94 -8.71 25.97
C MET A 79 -1.26 -7.52 25.29
N THR A 80 -0.58 -7.75 24.17
CA THR A 80 0.17 -6.71 23.45
C THR A 80 -0.12 -6.72 21.96
N ALA A 81 -0.07 -5.53 21.35
CA ALA A 81 0.04 -5.44 19.90
C ALA A 81 1.45 -5.89 19.49
N ARG A 82 1.56 -6.67 18.41
CA ARG A 82 2.86 -7.13 17.90
C ARG A 82 3.68 -5.95 17.40
N THR A 83 4.95 -5.92 17.79
CA THR A 83 5.93 -4.89 17.38
C THR A 83 6.93 -5.50 16.40
N THR A 84 7.93 -4.77 15.93
CA THR A 84 8.87 -5.33 14.97
C THR A 84 10.15 -5.90 15.59
N LYS A 85 10.45 -5.60 16.86
CA LYS A 85 11.64 -6.15 17.55
C LYS A 85 11.36 -7.03 18.75
N ASP A 86 10.09 -7.24 19.14
CA ASP A 86 9.78 -8.21 20.20
C ASP A 86 10.30 -9.61 19.81
N GLN A 87 11.13 -10.19 20.68
CA GLN A 87 11.77 -11.49 20.43
C GLN A 87 10.78 -12.64 20.26
N LEU A 88 9.56 -12.51 20.78
CA LEU A 88 8.53 -13.54 20.77
C LEU A 88 7.53 -13.37 19.61
N ASP A 89 7.69 -12.36 18.74
CA ASP A 89 6.85 -12.17 17.55
C ASP A 89 7.19 -13.09 16.38
N ASP A 90 6.24 -13.91 15.93
CA ASP A 90 6.51 -14.97 14.93
C ASP A 90 5.92 -14.68 13.55
N SER A 91 5.66 -13.42 13.25
CA SER A 91 5.11 -13.01 11.96
C SER A 91 5.60 -11.65 11.54
N LYS A 92 5.36 -11.33 10.27
CA LYS A 92 5.55 -9.98 9.73
C LYS A 92 4.48 -9.07 10.30
N SER A 93 4.70 -8.64 11.54
CA SER A 93 3.74 -7.91 12.33
C SER A 93 3.23 -6.72 11.53
N TRP A 94 4.07 -5.91 10.91
CA TRP A 94 3.53 -4.74 10.21
C TRP A 94 2.62 -5.05 9.00
N LEU A 95 2.90 -6.11 8.23
CA LEU A 95 2.09 -6.49 7.06
C LEU A 95 0.79 -7.22 7.42
N TYR A 96 0.87 -8.13 8.40
CA TYR A 96 -0.20 -9.05 8.78
C TYR A 96 -0.89 -8.67 10.09
N ASN A 97 -0.58 -7.50 10.65
CA ASN A 97 -1.28 -6.91 11.78
C ASN A 97 -2.41 -6.00 11.29
N ASN A 98 -3.40 -5.78 12.14
CA ASN A 98 -4.34 -4.69 11.98
C ASN A 98 -4.69 -4.19 13.39
N PRO A 99 -3.81 -3.37 13.99
CA PRO A 99 -3.96 -2.97 15.39
C PRO A 99 -5.13 -1.98 15.57
N VAL A 100 -5.67 -1.45 14.47
CA VAL A 100 -6.67 -0.38 14.48
C VAL A 100 -8.10 -0.90 14.26
N THR A 101 -8.30 -2.16 13.88
CA THR A 101 -9.66 -2.74 13.71
C THR A 101 -10.41 -3.04 15.01
N GLU A 102 -11.73 -3.17 14.89
CA GLU A 102 -12.72 -3.42 15.94
C GLU A 102 -12.59 -4.83 16.55
N GLY A 103 -11.65 -5.01 17.48
CA GLY A 103 -11.52 -6.28 18.21
C GLY A 103 -11.09 -7.46 17.34
N GLY A 104 -11.27 -8.68 17.85
CA GLY A 104 -10.90 -9.87 17.10
C GLY A 104 -11.22 -11.18 17.80
N ASP A 105 -11.57 -12.19 17.00
CA ASP A 105 -11.75 -13.57 17.45
C ASP A 105 -10.51 -14.38 17.12
N ALA A 106 -9.85 -14.93 18.14
CA ALA A 106 -8.73 -15.85 17.99
C ALA A 106 -9.16 -17.25 18.44
N PHE A 107 -9.17 -18.20 17.50
CA PHE A 107 -9.42 -19.61 17.78
C PHE A 107 -8.26 -20.46 17.29
N THR A 108 -7.38 -20.84 18.22
CA THR A 108 -6.07 -21.44 17.88
C THR A 108 -6.16 -22.90 17.43
N ASN A 109 -7.30 -23.56 17.62
CA ASN A 109 -7.63 -24.84 17.00
C ASN A 109 -7.71 -24.75 15.47
N SER A 110 -8.00 -23.57 14.91
CA SER A 110 -8.07 -23.34 13.46
C SER A 110 -6.87 -22.54 12.97
N VAL A 111 -6.56 -21.42 13.63
CA VAL A 111 -5.46 -20.52 13.25
C VAL A 111 -4.58 -20.20 14.45
N GLY A 112 -3.34 -20.69 14.41
CA GLY A 112 -2.36 -20.52 15.48
C GLY A 112 -1.95 -19.06 15.69
N LEU A 113 -1.35 -18.79 16.86
CA LEU A 113 -1.07 -17.43 17.33
C LEU A 113 -0.15 -16.60 16.43
N ALA A 114 0.73 -17.23 15.63
CA ALA A 114 1.66 -16.48 14.77
C ALA A 114 0.94 -15.56 13.78
N ASN A 115 -0.24 -15.95 13.29
CA ASN A 115 -1.01 -15.15 12.32
C ASN A 115 -2.09 -14.26 12.98
N GLN A 116 -2.02 -14.08 14.30
CA GLN A 116 -2.90 -13.17 15.04
C GLN A 116 -2.24 -11.79 15.19
N SER A 117 -3.05 -10.74 15.16
CA SER A 117 -2.62 -9.34 15.26
C SER A 117 -2.09 -8.93 16.64
N HIS A 118 -2.52 -9.65 17.67
CA HIS A 118 -2.15 -9.42 19.07
C HIS A 118 -1.55 -10.71 19.63
N ASP A 119 -0.69 -10.57 20.62
CA ASP A 119 -0.22 -11.67 21.43
C ASP A 119 -0.89 -11.65 22.80
N LEU A 120 -1.11 -12.83 23.38
CA LEU A 120 -1.58 -13.01 24.75
C LEU A 120 -0.62 -13.99 25.44
N ARG A 121 0.06 -13.54 26.49
CA ARG A 121 1.11 -14.29 27.15
C ARG A 121 0.95 -14.29 28.66
N LEU A 122 1.21 -15.43 29.30
CA LEU A 122 1.42 -15.56 30.73
C LEU A 122 2.93 -15.56 30.97
N ILE A 123 3.41 -14.57 31.72
CA ILE A 123 4.83 -14.32 31.95
C ILE A 123 5.13 -14.47 33.44
N GLU A 124 6.15 -15.25 33.81
CA GLU A 124 6.61 -15.34 35.20
C GLU A 124 7.12 -13.98 35.68
N MET A 125 6.76 -13.59 36.89
CA MET A 125 7.23 -12.36 37.52
C MET A 125 8.28 -12.68 38.58
N SER A 126 9.54 -12.27 38.39
CA SER A 126 10.57 -12.40 39.41
C SER A 126 10.43 -11.42 40.60
N GLY A 127 9.65 -10.36 40.44
CA GLY A 127 9.42 -9.32 41.43
C GLY A 127 8.69 -8.11 40.81
N TRP A 128 8.20 -7.19 41.64
CA TRP A 128 7.47 -6.01 41.18
C TRP A 128 8.34 -5.02 40.39
N SER A 129 9.65 -4.96 40.65
CA SER A 129 10.60 -4.11 39.92
C SER A 129 11.05 -4.69 38.58
N THR A 130 10.79 -5.97 38.33
CA THR A 130 11.14 -6.69 37.09
C THR A 130 9.93 -6.96 36.19
N ALA A 131 8.74 -6.52 36.62
CA ALA A 131 7.54 -6.61 35.80
C ALA A 131 7.74 -5.75 34.53
N PRO A 132 7.40 -6.24 33.32
CA PRO A 132 7.36 -5.37 32.15
C PRO A 132 6.32 -4.27 32.42
N MET A 133 6.79 -3.08 32.78
CA MET A 133 5.93 -1.95 33.10
C MET A 133 5.36 -1.36 31.80
N ILE A 134 4.18 -0.76 31.90
CA ILE A 134 3.67 0.08 30.81
C ILE A 134 4.47 1.37 30.84
N GLU A 135 5.33 1.55 29.85
CA GLU A 135 6.01 2.82 29.62
C GLU A 135 5.10 3.76 28.84
N TRP A 136 5.05 5.00 29.29
CA TRP A 136 4.25 6.05 28.69
C TRP A 136 4.96 7.39 28.82
N ASP A 137 4.71 8.29 27.89
CA ASP A 137 5.28 9.64 27.85
C ASP A 137 4.60 10.54 28.91
N ALA A 138 5.39 11.06 29.84
CA ALA A 138 4.94 11.75 31.06
C ALA A 138 4.02 12.95 30.76
N ALA A 139 2.82 12.96 31.34
CA ALA A 139 1.84 14.02 31.17
C ALA A 139 2.17 15.22 32.10
N GLU A 140 2.62 16.30 31.46
CA GLU A 140 2.94 17.68 31.92
C GLU A 140 3.69 17.96 33.25
N GLY A 141 4.77 18.75 33.07
CA GLY A 141 5.03 20.04 33.76
C GLY A 141 5.30 21.14 32.69
N GLU A 142 5.31 22.42 33.09
CA GLU A 142 5.41 23.59 32.17
C GLU A 142 6.59 23.45 31.18
N GLY A 143 6.28 23.33 29.88
CA GLY A 143 7.25 23.16 28.80
C GLY A 143 7.39 21.74 28.22
N SER A 144 6.65 20.74 28.73
CA SER A 144 6.63 19.37 28.18
C SER A 144 5.42 19.13 27.26
N LEU A 145 5.65 18.45 26.12
CA LEU A 145 4.63 18.02 25.15
C LEU A 145 4.00 16.64 25.47
N GLY A 146 4.22 16.10 26.66
CA GLY A 146 3.81 14.72 26.96
C GLY A 146 2.31 14.56 27.16
N TYR A 147 1.70 13.64 26.41
CA TYR A 147 0.24 13.44 26.32
C TYR A 147 -0.26 12.15 27.01
N GLY A 148 0.55 11.49 27.84
CA GLY A 148 0.11 10.23 28.43
C GLY A 148 0.17 9.02 27.48
N ARG A 149 0.97 9.09 26.39
CA ARG A 149 0.92 8.12 25.28
C ARG A 149 1.86 6.94 25.51
N GLY A 150 1.40 5.73 25.19
CA GLY A 150 2.25 4.53 25.15
C GLY A 150 3.15 4.49 23.91
N PHE A 151 4.17 3.62 23.93
CA PHE A 151 5.12 3.44 22.84
C PHE A 151 4.74 2.25 21.92
N PHE A 152 4.99 2.38 20.61
CA PHE A 152 4.74 1.34 19.60
C PHE A 152 5.77 1.40 18.45
N GLY A 153 5.61 0.57 17.41
CA GLY A 153 6.52 0.49 16.26
C GLY A 153 7.54 -0.62 16.45
N ALA A 154 8.79 -0.25 16.72
CA ALA A 154 9.87 -1.22 16.92
C ALA A 154 9.75 -1.95 18.27
N SER A 155 9.48 -1.23 19.35
CA SER A 155 9.22 -1.78 20.68
C SER A 155 8.04 -1.06 21.34
N ARG A 156 7.60 -1.61 22.48
CA ARG A 156 6.61 -1.04 23.41
C ARG A 156 7.23 -0.18 24.53
N THR A 157 8.55 0.00 24.50
CA THR A 157 9.33 0.76 25.50
C THR A 157 9.85 2.05 24.87
N SER A 158 10.05 3.09 25.66
CA SER A 158 10.69 4.36 25.28
C SER A 158 12.08 4.19 24.66
N TYR A 159 12.79 3.10 25.01
CA TYR A 159 14.10 2.77 24.45
C TYR A 159 14.05 2.55 22.92
N GLU A 160 13.03 1.85 22.43
CA GLU A 160 12.96 1.40 21.04
C GLU A 160 11.62 1.65 20.35
N GLY A 161 10.63 2.24 21.01
CA GLY A 161 9.33 2.59 20.44
C GLY A 161 9.09 4.11 20.32
N VAL A 162 7.98 4.46 19.67
CA VAL A 162 7.48 5.84 19.52
C VAL A 162 6.03 5.99 19.96
N THR A 163 5.69 7.20 20.37
CA THR A 163 4.32 7.60 20.72
C THR A 163 3.43 7.89 19.51
N ASN A 164 4.01 8.07 18.32
CA ASN A 164 3.30 8.41 17.10
C ASN A 164 3.73 7.50 15.94
N VAL A 165 2.84 6.60 15.52
CA VAL A 165 3.04 5.74 14.35
C VAL A 165 1.88 5.94 13.35
N PRO A 166 2.03 6.85 12.36
CA PRO A 166 1.04 7.01 11.31
C PRO A 166 0.90 5.72 10.50
N MET A 167 -0.29 5.12 10.51
CA MET A 167 -0.55 3.86 9.82
C MET A 167 -1.47 4.03 8.61
N TYR A 168 -2.55 4.81 8.74
CA TYR A 168 -3.51 5.04 7.66
C TYR A 168 -3.65 6.53 7.36
N ARG A 169 -3.90 6.85 6.09
CA ARG A 169 -4.24 8.20 5.64
C ARG A 169 -5.76 8.38 5.63
N VAL A 170 -6.25 9.43 6.27
CA VAL A 170 -7.64 9.88 6.12
C VAL A 170 -7.71 10.87 4.95
N PRO A 171 -8.50 10.60 3.89
CA PRO A 171 -8.67 11.55 2.80
C PRO A 171 -9.39 12.82 3.26
N ILE A 172 -8.75 13.98 3.11
CA ILE A 172 -9.31 15.31 3.46
C ILE A 172 -9.70 16.14 2.22
N ALA A 173 -9.45 15.60 1.03
CA ALA A 173 -9.76 16.20 -0.25
C ALA A 173 -10.06 15.09 -1.28
N PRO A 174 -10.73 15.41 -2.41
CA PRO A 174 -10.89 14.44 -3.50
C PRO A 174 -9.55 13.88 -3.97
N ALA A 175 -9.52 12.58 -4.25
CA ALA A 175 -8.32 11.89 -4.74
C ALA A 175 -7.97 12.33 -6.17
N ALA A 176 -6.69 12.55 -6.42
CA ALA A 176 -6.13 12.87 -7.74
C ALA A 176 -5.91 11.60 -8.58
N SER A 177 -5.67 10.46 -7.93
CA SER A 177 -5.49 9.15 -8.57
C SER A 177 -5.86 8.01 -7.60
N LEU A 178 -5.90 6.77 -8.11
CA LEU A 178 -6.02 5.57 -7.25
C LEU A 178 -4.90 5.49 -6.20
N GLY A 179 -3.75 6.11 -6.45
CA GLY A 179 -2.63 6.17 -5.51
C GLY A 179 -3.01 6.78 -4.17
N ASP A 180 -3.93 7.75 -4.13
CA ASP A 180 -4.36 8.38 -2.87
C ASP A 180 -5.12 7.41 -1.95
N TRP A 181 -5.66 6.31 -2.48
CA TRP A 181 -6.40 5.31 -1.72
C TRP A 181 -5.53 4.17 -1.17
N ILE A 182 -4.31 3.99 -1.68
CA ILE A 182 -3.36 2.99 -1.20
C ILE A 182 -3.12 3.10 0.33
N PRO A 183 -2.76 4.28 0.88
CA PRO A 183 -2.51 4.42 2.32
C PRO A 183 -3.79 4.50 3.16
N ALA A 184 -4.98 4.59 2.55
CA ALA A 184 -6.26 4.70 3.27
C ALA A 184 -6.76 3.36 3.84
N ASN A 185 -6.11 2.25 3.48
CA ASN A 185 -6.45 0.90 3.90
C ASN A 185 -7.93 0.55 3.71
N LEU A 186 -8.30 0.21 2.48
CA LEU A 186 -9.69 -0.06 2.05
C LEU A 186 -10.33 -1.33 2.65
N ILE A 187 -9.69 -1.96 3.63
CA ILE A 187 -10.20 -3.14 4.34
C ILE A 187 -10.24 -2.85 5.85
N ALA A 188 -11.46 -2.77 6.37
CA ALA A 188 -11.73 -2.77 7.81
C ALA A 188 -12.52 -4.04 8.13
N SER A 189 -11.83 -5.08 8.60
CA SER A 189 -12.46 -6.35 8.96
C SER A 189 -11.79 -6.95 10.19
N ARG A 190 -12.60 -7.48 11.10
CA ARG A 190 -12.15 -8.31 12.22
C ARG A 190 -11.77 -9.73 11.79
N HIS A 191 -12.24 -10.19 10.64
CA HIS A 191 -12.02 -11.55 10.13
C HIS A 191 -10.62 -11.68 9.51
N LEU A 192 -10.09 -12.90 9.51
CA LEU A 192 -8.83 -13.24 8.85
C LEU A 192 -9.07 -13.45 7.34
N PRO A 193 -8.04 -13.27 6.48
CA PRO A 193 -6.74 -12.72 6.81
C PRO A 193 -6.78 -11.19 7.03
N ARG A 194 -5.96 -10.68 7.94
CA ARG A 194 -5.82 -9.24 8.18
C ARG A 194 -4.57 -8.73 7.47
N VAL A 195 -4.71 -7.63 6.76
CA VAL A 195 -3.63 -7.03 5.98
C VAL A 195 -3.69 -5.51 6.04
N VAL A 196 -2.53 -4.90 5.87
CA VAL A 196 -2.34 -3.45 5.83
C VAL A 196 -2.04 -3.01 4.41
N HIS A 197 -2.69 -1.92 3.98
CA HIS A 197 -2.52 -1.32 2.64
C HIS A 197 -2.66 -2.35 1.49
N PRO A 198 -3.76 -3.12 1.43
CA PRO A 198 -3.87 -4.19 0.45
C PRO A 198 -3.93 -3.71 -1.00
N LEU A 199 -4.52 -2.54 -1.27
CA LEU A 199 -4.55 -1.93 -2.59
C LEU A 199 -3.13 -1.52 -3.03
N GLY A 200 -2.74 -1.87 -4.25
CA GLY A 200 -1.43 -1.56 -4.82
C GLY A 200 -0.32 -2.50 -4.35
N ASN A 201 -0.47 -3.20 -3.22
CA ASN A 201 0.43 -4.26 -2.77
C ASN A 201 -0.05 -5.64 -3.25
N SER A 202 0.82 -6.64 -3.18
CA SER A 202 0.57 -7.95 -3.82
C SER A 202 1.19 -9.15 -3.09
N ARG A 203 1.59 -8.97 -1.83
CA ARG A 203 2.23 -10.03 -1.04
C ARG A 203 1.21 -11.13 -0.72
N ALA A 204 1.60 -12.38 -0.89
CA ALA A 204 0.81 -13.53 -0.47
C ALA A 204 0.58 -13.50 1.03
N HIS A 205 -0.62 -13.92 1.46
CA HIS A 205 -0.94 -14.07 2.87
C HIS A 205 -0.73 -15.53 3.31
N PRO A 206 -0.06 -15.83 4.44
CA PRO A 206 0.24 -17.20 4.86
C PRO A 206 -0.99 -18.12 5.03
N LEU A 207 -2.14 -17.54 5.40
CA LEU A 207 -3.41 -18.25 5.58
C LEU A 207 -4.17 -18.56 4.26
N ILE A 208 -3.65 -18.11 3.11
CA ILE A 208 -4.20 -18.38 1.80
C ILE A 208 -3.17 -19.17 0.99
N ALA A 209 -3.57 -20.30 0.42
CA ALA A 209 -2.69 -21.07 -0.47
C ALA A 209 -2.21 -20.20 -1.64
N SER A 210 -0.92 -20.25 -1.98
CA SER A 210 -0.31 -19.43 -3.05
C SER A 210 -0.93 -19.70 -4.43
N ASN A 211 -1.48 -20.89 -4.65
CA ASN A 211 -2.22 -21.25 -5.87
C ASN A 211 -3.72 -20.93 -5.81
N ARG A 212 -4.16 -20.13 -4.83
CA ARG A 212 -5.53 -19.64 -4.69
C ARG A 212 -5.55 -18.17 -4.32
N VAL A 213 -6.74 -17.57 -4.41
CA VAL A 213 -7.03 -16.18 -4.01
C VAL A 213 -8.09 -16.10 -2.91
N PHE A 214 -8.43 -17.24 -2.31
CA PHE A 214 -9.36 -17.35 -1.20
C PHE A 214 -9.15 -18.68 -0.45
N ASN A 215 -9.61 -18.73 0.79
CA ASN A 215 -9.68 -19.91 1.63
C ASN A 215 -11.12 -20.07 2.15
N PRO A 216 -11.88 -21.10 1.72
CA PRO A 216 -13.31 -21.19 1.96
C PRO A 216 -13.70 -21.44 3.42
N THR A 217 -12.77 -21.93 4.26
CA THR A 217 -13.06 -22.37 5.63
C THR A 217 -12.18 -21.66 6.65
N LEU A 218 -11.63 -20.48 6.30
CA LEU A 218 -10.66 -19.79 7.17
C LEU A 218 -11.30 -19.27 8.46
N ASN A 219 -12.48 -18.67 8.36
CA ASN A 219 -13.18 -18.06 9.48
C ASN A 219 -14.36 -18.92 9.92
N GLU A 220 -14.79 -18.72 11.17
CA GLU A 220 -15.98 -19.37 11.72
C GLU A 220 -17.24 -19.03 10.91
N GLY A 221 -18.22 -19.94 10.94
CA GLY A 221 -19.47 -19.77 10.21
C GLY A 221 -19.33 -19.91 8.69
N ASN A 222 -18.29 -20.59 8.21
CA ASN A 222 -17.99 -20.78 6.78
C ASN A 222 -17.78 -19.46 6.02
N ILE A 223 -17.26 -18.43 6.70
CA ILE A 223 -16.92 -17.16 6.06
C ILE A 223 -15.56 -17.33 5.34
N PRO A 224 -15.50 -17.18 4.01
CA PRO A 224 -14.25 -17.35 3.28
C PRO A 224 -13.27 -16.23 3.62
N GLY A 225 -12.00 -16.60 3.84
CA GLY A 225 -10.89 -15.66 3.85
C GLY A 225 -10.50 -15.29 2.43
N LEU A 226 -10.33 -13.99 2.14
CA LEU A 226 -10.01 -13.52 0.79
C LEU A 226 -8.56 -13.02 0.73
N ASP A 227 -7.89 -13.24 -0.40
CA ASP A 227 -6.66 -12.51 -0.71
C ASP A 227 -7.02 -11.05 -1.06
N HIS A 228 -7.10 -10.21 -0.05
CA HIS A 228 -7.59 -8.83 -0.17
C HIS A 228 -6.77 -8.00 -1.17
N SER A 229 -5.44 -8.18 -1.20
CA SER A 229 -4.59 -7.51 -2.18
C SER A 229 -4.95 -7.93 -3.59
N TYR A 230 -5.06 -9.24 -3.84
CA TYR A 230 -5.39 -9.74 -5.18
C TYR A 230 -6.72 -9.18 -5.68
N HIS A 231 -7.79 -9.30 -4.88
CA HIS A 231 -9.14 -8.88 -5.26
C HIS A 231 -9.28 -7.37 -5.42
N LEU A 232 -8.65 -6.57 -4.55
CA LEU A 232 -8.70 -5.11 -4.69
C LEU A 232 -7.98 -4.63 -5.95
N ASN A 233 -6.83 -5.22 -6.26
CA ASN A 233 -6.09 -4.85 -7.47
C ASN A 233 -6.86 -5.24 -8.74
N ASP A 234 -7.42 -6.45 -8.79
CA ASP A 234 -8.23 -6.93 -9.92
C ASP A 234 -9.50 -6.07 -10.11
N ALA A 235 -10.14 -5.67 -9.01
CA ALA A 235 -11.36 -4.87 -9.07
C ALA A 235 -11.10 -3.40 -9.44
N LEU A 236 -9.99 -2.80 -8.99
CA LEU A 236 -9.81 -1.34 -9.05
C LEU A 236 -8.94 -0.86 -10.22
N TRP A 237 -7.80 -1.49 -10.50
CA TRP A 237 -6.80 -0.91 -11.42
C TRP A 237 -7.27 -0.77 -12.86
N ASP A 238 -8.10 -1.69 -13.36
CA ASP A 238 -8.53 -1.70 -14.77
C ASP A 238 -9.96 -1.17 -14.98
N ARG A 239 -10.74 -1.03 -13.91
CA ARG A 239 -12.17 -0.65 -13.99
C ARG A 239 -12.47 0.76 -13.50
N TYR A 240 -11.55 1.36 -12.73
CA TYR A 240 -11.73 2.68 -12.13
C TYR A 240 -10.63 3.63 -12.56
N TYR A 241 -11.01 4.89 -12.74
CA TYR A 241 -10.07 5.99 -12.96
C TYR A 241 -10.53 7.21 -12.15
N PHE A 242 -9.60 8.11 -11.85
CA PHE A 242 -9.91 9.40 -11.26
C PHE A 242 -9.75 10.47 -12.33
N SER A 243 -10.82 11.19 -12.64
CA SER A 243 -10.77 12.32 -13.57
C SER A 243 -9.99 13.49 -13.00
N SER A 244 -9.83 13.56 -11.68
CA SER A 244 -9.36 14.74 -10.91
C SER A 244 -10.20 16.01 -11.13
N VAL A 245 -11.35 15.87 -11.79
CA VAL A 245 -12.35 16.91 -12.00
C VAL A 245 -13.53 16.59 -11.08
N ALA A 246 -13.60 17.30 -9.95
CA ALA A 246 -14.57 17.10 -8.89
C ALA A 246 -14.91 18.44 -8.22
N ASN A 247 -15.89 18.46 -7.31
CA ASN A 247 -16.08 19.58 -6.40
C ASN A 247 -14.86 19.64 -5.46
N LEU A 248 -14.19 20.79 -5.38
CA LEU A 248 -13.03 21.00 -4.53
C LEU A 248 -13.43 21.87 -3.33
N PRO A 249 -13.18 21.43 -2.09
CA PRO A 249 -13.39 22.26 -0.91
C PRO A 249 -12.40 23.43 -0.87
N ALA A 250 -12.74 24.47 -0.09
CA ALA A 250 -11.81 25.53 0.23
C ALA A 250 -10.74 24.99 1.19
N LEU A 251 -9.55 24.72 0.66
CA LEU A 251 -8.39 24.23 1.42
C LEU A 251 -7.17 25.06 1.03
N PRO A 252 -6.39 25.60 1.98
CA PRO A 252 -5.28 26.51 1.70
C PRO A 252 -4.26 25.99 0.67
N TRP A 253 -4.02 24.67 0.64
CA TRP A 253 -3.09 24.01 -0.28
C TRP A 253 -3.72 23.58 -1.62
N ILE A 254 -5.03 23.77 -1.83
CA ILE A 254 -5.74 23.48 -3.10
C ILE A 254 -6.27 24.76 -3.73
N SER A 255 -7.08 25.51 -2.99
CA SER A 255 -7.73 26.74 -3.42
C SER A 255 -8.32 27.48 -2.21
N ALA A 256 -8.13 28.80 -2.15
CA ALA A 256 -8.70 29.66 -1.10
C ALA A 256 -10.25 29.66 -1.09
N GLN A 257 -10.87 29.33 -2.23
CA GLN A 257 -12.32 29.25 -2.37
C GLN A 257 -12.73 27.85 -2.82
N ALA A 258 -13.91 27.40 -2.41
CA ALA A 258 -14.51 26.18 -2.91
C ALA A 258 -14.81 26.32 -4.42
N ARG A 259 -14.61 25.24 -5.17
CA ARG A 259 -14.79 25.23 -6.63
C ARG A 259 -15.71 24.09 -7.02
N SER A 260 -16.74 24.39 -7.80
CA SER A 260 -17.64 23.37 -8.32
C SER A 260 -16.97 22.55 -9.43
N TRP A 261 -17.46 21.35 -9.65
CA TRP A 261 -17.06 20.48 -10.75
C TRP A 261 -17.12 21.19 -12.11
N GLN A 262 -18.15 22.02 -12.36
CA GLN A 262 -18.31 22.78 -13.60
C GLN A 262 -17.17 23.78 -13.80
N THR A 263 -16.80 24.48 -12.73
CA THR A 263 -15.69 25.45 -12.75
C THR A 263 -14.37 24.74 -12.99
N VAL A 264 -14.12 23.62 -12.31
CA VAL A 264 -12.90 22.82 -12.50
C VAL A 264 -12.81 22.28 -13.93
N MET A 265 -13.91 21.75 -14.48
CA MET A 265 -13.93 21.22 -15.85
C MET A 265 -13.72 22.34 -16.88
N ARG A 266 -14.34 23.51 -16.69
CA ARG A 266 -14.18 24.66 -17.58
C ARG A 266 -12.74 25.14 -17.62
N GLU A 267 -12.14 25.36 -16.45
CA GLU A 267 -10.76 25.82 -16.36
C GLU A 267 -9.77 24.82 -16.96
N LEU A 268 -10.03 23.51 -16.84
CA LEU A 268 -9.24 22.47 -17.49
C LEU A 268 -9.37 22.52 -19.03
N ILE A 269 -10.58 22.67 -19.55
CA ILE A 269 -10.84 22.76 -21.00
C ILE A 269 -10.21 24.02 -21.59
N GLU A 270 -10.32 25.16 -20.89
CA GLU A 270 -9.82 26.46 -21.32
C GLU A 270 -8.31 26.64 -21.04
N GLY A 271 -7.67 25.68 -20.37
CA GLY A 271 -6.24 25.74 -20.04
C GLY A 271 -5.87 26.78 -18.98
N GLN A 272 -6.84 27.24 -18.19
CA GLN A 272 -6.64 28.26 -17.15
C GLN A 272 -6.00 27.68 -15.89
N ARG A 273 -6.39 26.45 -15.51
CA ARG A 273 -5.80 25.72 -14.39
C ARG A 273 -5.78 24.22 -14.67
N PRO A 274 -4.73 23.51 -14.24
CA PRO A 274 -4.71 22.05 -14.28
C PRO A 274 -5.70 21.45 -13.29
N ALA A 275 -6.12 20.22 -13.54
CA ALA A 275 -6.81 19.40 -12.55
C ALA A 275 -5.83 18.91 -11.45
N LEU A 276 -6.33 18.27 -10.38
CA LEU A 276 -5.46 17.82 -9.27
C LEU A 276 -4.34 16.89 -9.75
N ASN A 277 -4.61 16.05 -10.76
CA ASN A 277 -3.58 15.39 -11.52
C ASN A 277 -3.18 16.29 -12.71
N PRO A 278 -2.02 16.96 -12.68
CA PRO A 278 -1.61 17.88 -13.74
C PRO A 278 -1.26 17.19 -15.07
N ARG A 279 -1.23 15.84 -15.09
CA ARG A 279 -1.10 15.07 -16.32
C ARG A 279 -2.44 14.88 -17.03
N ILE A 280 -3.58 15.12 -16.39
CA ILE A 280 -4.87 15.07 -17.08
C ILE A 280 -5.03 16.32 -17.94
N MET A 281 -5.37 16.11 -19.21
CA MET A 281 -5.62 17.16 -20.19
C MET A 281 -6.98 16.97 -20.86
N SER A 282 -7.57 18.09 -21.29
CA SER A 282 -8.81 18.07 -22.09
C SER A 282 -8.52 17.74 -23.55
N LEU A 283 -9.34 16.87 -24.13
CA LEU A 283 -9.48 16.67 -25.59
C LEU A 283 -10.55 17.57 -26.20
N THR A 284 -11.38 18.20 -25.37
CA THR A 284 -12.42 19.14 -25.79
C THR A 284 -11.79 20.50 -26.14
N PRO A 285 -12.06 21.05 -27.34
CA PRO A 285 -11.65 22.42 -27.67
C PRO A 285 -12.36 23.45 -26.80
N ALA A 286 -11.68 24.56 -26.46
CA ALA A 286 -12.24 25.64 -25.65
C ALA A 286 -13.57 26.19 -26.18
N ALA A 287 -13.72 26.31 -27.51
CA ALA A 287 -14.96 26.76 -28.15
C ALA A 287 -16.19 25.85 -27.86
N ARG A 288 -15.97 24.60 -27.42
CA ARG A 288 -17.01 23.64 -27.06
C ARG A 288 -17.17 23.45 -25.55
N ALA A 289 -16.48 24.24 -24.72
CA ALA A 289 -16.47 24.07 -23.27
C ALA A 289 -17.88 24.13 -22.67
N HIS A 290 -18.62 25.21 -22.95
CA HIS A 290 -19.97 25.40 -22.40
C HIS A 290 -20.93 24.27 -22.81
N ALA A 291 -21.03 23.98 -24.11
CA ALA A 291 -21.91 22.92 -24.63
C ALA A 291 -21.58 21.54 -24.02
N THR A 292 -20.29 21.21 -23.90
CA THR A 292 -19.84 19.94 -23.32
C THR A 292 -20.21 19.83 -21.84
N ILE A 293 -19.96 20.89 -21.06
CA ILE A 293 -20.27 20.91 -19.63
C ILE A 293 -21.78 20.79 -19.39
N SER A 294 -22.59 21.57 -20.12
CA SER A 294 -24.05 21.52 -20.01
C SER A 294 -24.62 20.14 -20.36
N SER A 295 -24.05 19.47 -21.37
CA SER A 295 -24.44 18.10 -21.74
C SER A 295 -24.10 17.09 -20.63
N LEU A 296 -22.90 17.17 -20.06
CA LEU A 296 -22.46 16.28 -18.97
C LEU A 296 -23.25 16.52 -17.68
N GLU A 297 -23.63 17.76 -17.40
CA GLU A 297 -24.39 18.15 -16.21
C GLU A 297 -25.81 17.55 -16.21
N ALA A 298 -26.44 17.45 -17.39
CA ALA A 298 -27.75 16.84 -17.55
C ALA A 298 -27.78 15.32 -17.29
N MET A 299 -26.62 14.67 -17.16
CA MET A 299 -26.51 13.22 -16.93
C MET A 299 -26.49 12.86 -15.45
N THR A 300 -26.85 11.61 -15.14
CA THR A 300 -26.63 11.00 -13.82
C THR A 300 -25.14 11.00 -13.48
N ALA A 301 -24.78 10.92 -12.19
CA ALA A 301 -23.37 10.89 -11.79
C ALA A 301 -22.59 9.71 -12.43
N ARG A 302 -23.25 8.55 -12.60
CA ARG A 302 -22.67 7.36 -13.23
C ARG A 302 -22.44 7.56 -14.72
N ASP A 303 -23.42 8.08 -15.45
CA ASP A 303 -23.31 8.28 -16.90
C ASP A 303 -22.36 9.43 -17.22
N ARG A 304 -22.39 10.49 -16.39
CA ARG A 304 -21.45 11.61 -16.45
C ARG A 304 -20.00 11.14 -16.32
N SER A 305 -19.68 10.25 -15.37
CA SER A 305 -18.30 9.78 -15.19
C SER A 305 -17.80 9.00 -16.41
N ARG A 306 -18.68 8.23 -17.07
CA ARG A 306 -18.38 7.51 -18.31
C ARG A 306 -18.22 8.47 -19.49
N ALA A 307 -19.16 9.39 -19.68
CA ALA A 307 -19.12 10.36 -20.77
C ALA A 307 -17.93 11.33 -20.63
N MET A 308 -17.63 11.79 -19.42
CA MET A 308 -16.49 12.66 -19.16
C MET A 308 -15.15 12.01 -19.55
N SER A 309 -15.02 10.69 -19.43
CA SER A 309 -13.78 9.98 -19.79
C SER A 309 -13.35 10.16 -21.24
N SER A 310 -14.31 10.34 -22.17
CA SER A 310 -13.99 10.57 -23.59
C SER A 310 -13.48 11.96 -23.90
N HIS A 311 -13.55 12.88 -22.94
CA HIS A 311 -13.07 14.26 -23.06
C HIS A 311 -11.71 14.46 -22.41
N LEU A 312 -11.12 13.41 -21.82
CA LEU A 312 -9.88 13.50 -21.05
C LEU A 312 -8.81 12.59 -21.67
N ALA A 313 -7.56 13.02 -21.57
CA ALA A 313 -6.38 12.22 -21.89
C ALA A 313 -5.31 12.41 -20.81
N ILE A 314 -4.33 11.51 -20.79
CA ILE A 314 -3.17 11.59 -19.92
C ILE A 314 -1.97 12.07 -20.74
N LYS A 315 -1.30 13.12 -20.30
CA LYS A 315 -0.08 13.67 -20.88
C LYS A 315 1.12 12.83 -20.45
N GLY A 316 1.73 12.14 -21.41
CA GLY A 316 2.90 11.30 -21.18
C GLY A 316 2.60 10.12 -20.25
N PRO A 317 1.66 9.22 -20.61
CA PRO A 317 1.45 7.99 -19.87
C PRO A 317 2.71 7.13 -19.91
N PHE A 318 2.92 6.34 -18.87
CA PHE A 318 4.05 5.44 -18.73
C PHE A 318 3.59 3.99 -18.88
N ASN A 319 4.12 3.30 -19.89
CA ASN A 319 3.87 1.88 -20.05
C ASN A 319 4.69 1.10 -19.02
N VAL A 320 4.02 0.49 -18.05
CA VAL A 320 4.65 -0.28 -16.96
C VAL A 320 5.36 -1.54 -17.47
N ASN A 321 5.10 -1.96 -18.70
CA ASN A 321 5.81 -3.06 -19.35
C ASN A 321 7.14 -2.63 -19.99
N SER A 322 7.57 -1.38 -19.81
CA SER A 322 8.84 -0.88 -20.33
C SER A 322 10.03 -1.69 -19.82
N THR A 323 10.87 -2.17 -20.75
CA THR A 323 12.15 -2.84 -20.44
C THR A 323 13.35 -1.89 -20.51
N SER A 324 13.10 -0.57 -20.52
CA SER A 324 14.15 0.46 -20.49
C SER A 324 14.44 0.86 -19.05
N ILE A 325 15.69 0.62 -18.62
CA ILE A 325 16.17 1.01 -17.29
C ILE A 325 16.08 2.53 -17.11
N ASP A 326 16.47 3.31 -18.11
CA ASP A 326 16.43 4.77 -18.03
C ASP A 326 15.01 5.33 -17.96
N ALA A 327 14.04 4.68 -18.61
CA ALA A 327 12.64 5.07 -18.50
C ALA A 327 12.11 4.86 -17.07
N TRP A 328 12.47 3.74 -16.43
CA TRP A 328 12.15 3.48 -15.03
C TRP A 328 12.85 4.45 -14.09
N ARG A 329 14.15 4.72 -14.29
CA ARG A 329 14.89 5.72 -13.51
C ARG A 329 14.21 7.08 -13.57
N ALA A 330 13.84 7.55 -14.76
CA ALA A 330 13.19 8.85 -14.95
C ALA A 330 11.84 8.96 -14.21
N VAL A 331 11.06 7.88 -14.17
CA VAL A 331 9.79 7.86 -13.41
C VAL A 331 10.06 7.85 -11.91
N LEU A 332 10.91 6.94 -11.44
CA LEU A 332 11.23 6.76 -10.01
C LEU A 332 11.90 8.01 -9.41
N SER A 333 12.61 8.79 -10.23
CA SER A 333 13.26 10.04 -9.81
C SER A 333 12.42 11.29 -10.08
N SER A 334 11.11 11.16 -10.33
CA SER A 334 10.26 12.32 -10.69
C SER A 334 10.12 13.36 -9.58
N LEU A 335 10.33 12.94 -8.31
CA LEU A 335 10.35 13.81 -7.14
C LEU A 335 11.77 14.12 -6.64
N ARG A 336 12.82 13.86 -7.44
CA ARG A 336 14.20 14.17 -7.04
C ARG A 336 14.34 15.64 -6.65
N ASP A 337 15.02 15.88 -5.52
CA ASP A 337 15.25 17.21 -4.92
C ASP A 337 13.98 17.97 -4.51
N GLN A 338 12.80 17.34 -4.54
CA GLN A 338 11.56 17.99 -4.11
C GLN A 338 11.51 18.10 -2.59
N VAL A 339 11.13 19.29 -2.10
CA VAL A 339 10.85 19.53 -0.69
C VAL A 339 9.47 18.98 -0.36
N ILE A 340 9.40 18.10 0.63
CA ILE A 340 8.13 17.52 1.09
C ILE A 340 7.55 18.41 2.18
N THR A 341 6.26 18.74 2.07
CA THR A 341 5.54 19.45 3.12
C THR A 341 5.13 18.47 4.23
N GLY A 342 5.80 18.56 5.37
CA GLY A 342 5.45 17.84 6.59
C GLY A 342 4.30 18.48 7.36
N TRP A 343 3.92 17.84 8.46
CA TRP A 343 2.95 18.37 9.42
C TRP A 343 3.34 19.78 9.91
N GLY A 344 2.35 20.61 10.23
CA GLY A 344 2.58 22.01 10.60
C GLY A 344 3.17 22.86 9.47
N ASN A 345 3.07 22.41 8.21
CA ASN A 345 3.72 22.99 7.04
C ASN A 345 5.26 23.02 7.13
N THR A 346 5.87 22.11 7.89
CA THR A 346 7.33 22.05 8.01
C THR A 346 7.95 21.55 6.70
N PRO A 347 8.90 22.29 6.09
CA PRO A 347 9.58 21.82 4.89
C PRO A 347 10.61 20.73 5.21
N LEU A 348 10.55 19.61 4.48
CA LEU A 348 11.44 18.45 4.64
C LEU A 348 12.24 18.25 3.35
N SER A 349 13.45 18.81 3.30
CA SER A 349 14.32 18.84 2.10
C SER A 349 15.31 17.68 2.07
N GLN A 350 15.46 17.02 0.91
CA GLN A 350 16.30 15.83 0.72
C GLN A 350 17.13 15.96 -0.56
N PRO A 351 18.24 16.72 -0.50
CA PRO A 351 19.04 17.01 -1.68
C PRO A 351 19.66 15.73 -2.24
N ASN A 352 19.64 15.60 -3.56
CA ASN A 352 20.16 14.46 -4.33
C ASN A 352 19.46 13.12 -4.11
N GLU A 353 18.27 13.12 -3.51
CA GLU A 353 17.49 11.92 -3.30
C GLU A 353 16.06 12.07 -3.85
N SER A 354 15.41 10.93 -4.05
CA SER A 354 14.03 10.83 -4.50
C SER A 354 13.13 10.32 -3.36
N PRO A 355 12.22 11.14 -2.82
CA PRO A 355 11.37 10.79 -1.69
C PRO A 355 10.16 9.92 -2.11
N PHE A 356 9.81 8.95 -1.26
CA PHE A 356 8.64 8.09 -1.37
C PHE A 356 7.78 8.25 -0.12
N THR A 357 6.75 9.11 -0.21
CA THR A 357 5.90 9.48 0.92
C THR A 357 4.58 8.71 0.88
N ARG A 358 4.39 7.81 1.84
CA ARG A 358 3.10 7.10 1.99
C ARG A 358 2.02 8.00 2.60
N MET A 359 2.44 8.90 3.48
CA MET A 359 1.59 9.89 4.12
C MET A 359 1.71 11.24 3.41
N ALA A 360 0.57 11.94 3.24
CA ALA A 360 0.54 13.23 2.55
C ALA A 360 1.25 14.35 3.33
N MET A 361 1.20 14.30 4.65
CA MET A 361 1.90 15.22 5.56
C MET A 361 2.63 14.37 6.61
N PRO A 362 3.84 13.87 6.29
CA PRO A 362 4.61 13.11 7.27
C PRO A 362 4.95 14.00 8.47
N LEU A 363 5.03 13.41 9.66
CA LEU A 363 5.39 14.14 10.88
C LEU A 363 6.90 14.43 10.93
N ALA A 364 7.66 13.81 10.04
CA ALA A 364 9.11 13.68 10.10
C ALA A 364 9.74 13.57 8.71
N GLY A 365 11.04 13.91 8.62
CA GLY A 365 11.86 13.72 7.41
C GLY A 365 12.15 12.24 7.11
N PRO A 366 12.94 11.93 6.08
CA PRO A 366 13.36 10.57 5.83
C PRO A 366 14.41 10.11 6.83
N ASN A 367 14.57 8.80 6.91
CA ASN A 367 15.51 8.17 7.82
C ASN A 367 16.95 8.56 7.45
N GLN A 368 17.50 9.57 8.12
CA GLN A 368 18.92 9.91 8.04
C GLN A 368 19.73 8.91 8.87
N THR A 369 20.81 8.42 8.26
CA THR A 369 21.77 7.53 8.90
C THR A 369 22.74 8.32 9.77
N THR A 370 23.16 7.67 10.86
CA THR A 370 24.34 7.95 11.68
C THR A 370 24.30 9.20 12.58
N GLN A 371 24.20 8.93 13.89
CA GLN A 371 24.70 9.69 15.05
C GLN A 371 23.73 10.43 15.98
N ASP A 372 22.47 10.64 15.65
CA ASP A 372 21.47 11.07 16.63
C ASP A 372 20.23 10.17 16.55
N VAL A 373 20.38 8.91 16.97
CA VAL A 373 19.22 8.20 17.51
C VAL A 373 18.96 8.83 18.87
N ASN A 374 18.47 10.08 18.87
CA ASN A 374 18.25 10.82 20.11
C ASN A 374 17.40 9.92 21.00
N LEU A 375 17.94 9.56 22.16
CA LEU A 375 17.08 9.24 23.28
C LEU A 375 16.11 10.43 23.38
N GLU A 376 14.80 10.15 23.21
CA GLU A 376 13.67 11.07 22.92
C GLU A 376 13.21 11.19 21.43
N GLY A 377 13.71 10.37 20.48
CA GLY A 377 13.47 10.52 19.03
C GLY A 377 13.49 9.24 18.17
N GLN A 378 12.31 8.76 17.75
CA GLN A 378 12.18 7.84 16.61
C GLN A 378 11.25 8.32 15.48
N ILE A 379 11.50 9.55 15.07
CA ILE A 379 11.07 10.27 13.85
C ILE A 379 10.90 9.35 12.61
N ARG A 380 11.71 8.29 12.45
CA ARG A 380 11.65 7.32 11.33
C ARG A 380 10.30 6.60 11.15
N TRP A 381 9.60 6.27 12.24
CA TRP A 381 8.28 5.62 12.20
C TRP A 381 7.17 6.57 11.76
N ALA A 382 7.44 7.87 11.79
CA ALA A 382 6.53 8.93 11.41
C ALA A 382 6.97 9.68 10.14
N GLY A 383 8.11 9.26 9.57
CA GLY A 383 8.76 9.84 8.41
C GLY A 383 8.47 9.09 7.11
N PHE A 384 9.44 9.09 6.21
CA PHE A 384 9.34 8.44 4.90
C PHE A 384 10.70 7.89 4.43
N ARG A 385 10.74 7.25 3.25
CA ARG A 385 12.00 6.78 2.67
C ARG A 385 12.38 7.64 1.47
N SER A 386 13.67 7.93 1.35
CA SER A 386 14.26 8.59 0.18
C SER A 386 15.35 7.70 -0.41
N LEU A 387 15.43 7.63 -1.73
CA LEU A 387 16.41 6.79 -2.41
C LEU A 387 17.45 7.65 -3.12
N THR A 388 18.72 7.27 -2.97
CA THR A 388 19.83 7.84 -3.74
C THR A 388 19.74 7.45 -5.21
N ASP A 389 20.40 8.20 -6.10
CA ASP A 389 20.45 7.89 -7.53
C ASP A 389 20.98 6.46 -7.82
N ALA A 390 21.88 5.95 -6.96
CA ALA A 390 22.39 4.59 -7.05
C ALA A 390 21.31 3.54 -6.70
N GLN A 391 20.55 3.75 -5.63
CA GLN A 391 19.44 2.89 -5.25
C GLN A 391 18.31 2.92 -6.28
N ILE A 392 18.03 4.09 -6.87
CA ILE A 392 17.06 4.24 -7.97
C ILE A 392 17.49 3.42 -9.19
N ARG A 393 18.78 3.45 -9.56
CA ARG A 393 19.32 2.63 -10.64
C ARG A 393 19.17 1.14 -10.34
N GLN A 394 19.56 0.70 -9.14
CA GLN A 394 19.44 -0.70 -8.71
C GLN A 394 17.98 -1.18 -8.75
N LEU A 395 17.05 -0.37 -8.26
CA LEU A 395 15.62 -0.68 -8.31
C LEU A 395 15.11 -0.75 -9.75
N ALA A 396 15.49 0.19 -10.62
CA ALA A 396 15.08 0.18 -12.02
C ALA A 396 15.60 -1.07 -12.78
N GLU A 397 16.86 -1.48 -12.52
CA GLU A 397 17.44 -2.71 -13.07
C GLU A 397 16.66 -3.95 -12.60
N ALA A 398 16.35 -4.04 -11.30
CA ALA A 398 15.56 -5.13 -10.73
C ALA A 398 14.13 -5.18 -11.30
N ILE A 399 13.47 -4.03 -11.47
CA ILE A 399 12.13 -3.96 -12.08
C ILE A 399 12.16 -4.49 -13.51
N VAL A 400 13.12 -4.05 -14.33
CA VAL A 400 13.26 -4.53 -15.71
C VAL A 400 13.56 -6.03 -15.75
N ALA A 401 14.38 -6.55 -14.82
CA ALA A 401 14.64 -7.98 -14.71
C ALA A 401 13.36 -8.77 -14.40
N GLN A 402 12.55 -8.31 -13.45
CA GLN A 402 11.27 -8.96 -13.09
C GLN A 402 10.23 -8.91 -14.21
N ILE A 403 10.14 -7.78 -14.95
CA ILE A 403 9.28 -7.65 -16.13
C ILE A 403 9.70 -8.65 -17.21
N ARG A 404 11.00 -8.74 -17.52
CA ARG A 404 11.52 -9.68 -18.52
C ARG A 404 11.30 -11.13 -18.13
N ALA A 405 11.57 -11.48 -16.87
CA ALA A 405 11.34 -12.83 -16.36
C ALA A 405 9.87 -13.23 -16.50
N ARG A 406 8.96 -12.32 -16.15
CA ARG A 406 7.52 -12.56 -16.28
C ARG A 406 7.10 -12.69 -17.74
N GLY A 407 7.55 -11.77 -18.59
CA GLY A 407 7.24 -11.80 -20.03
C GLY A 407 7.81 -13.03 -20.75
N GLN A 408 8.97 -13.53 -20.33
CA GLN A 408 9.54 -14.77 -20.86
C GLN A 408 8.72 -15.99 -20.43
N LEU A 409 8.24 -16.03 -19.19
CA LEU A 409 7.47 -17.17 -18.69
C LEU A 409 6.07 -17.23 -19.32
N ASP A 410 5.41 -16.08 -19.45
CA ASP A 410 4.04 -16.00 -19.97
C ASP A 410 4.00 -15.85 -21.50
N GLN A 411 5.15 -15.65 -22.15
CA GLN A 411 5.28 -15.33 -23.59
C GLN A 411 4.48 -14.08 -24.02
N ALA A 412 4.17 -13.21 -23.05
CA ALA A 412 3.45 -11.96 -23.23
C ALA A 412 3.75 -11.02 -22.06
N PRO A 413 3.75 -9.69 -22.26
CA PRO A 413 3.72 -8.75 -21.14
C PRO A 413 2.35 -8.79 -20.44
N PRO A 414 2.27 -8.37 -19.16
CA PRO A 414 1.00 -8.13 -18.48
C PRO A 414 0.05 -7.27 -19.32
N LEU A 415 -1.18 -7.76 -19.54
CA LEU A 415 -2.17 -7.13 -20.41
C LEU A 415 -3.14 -6.21 -19.66
N THR A 416 -3.12 -6.28 -18.33
CA THR A 416 -3.94 -5.45 -17.43
C THR A 416 -3.06 -4.90 -16.29
N LEU A 417 -3.43 -3.75 -15.72
CA LEU A 417 -2.72 -3.21 -14.57
C LEU A 417 -2.88 -4.12 -13.35
N GLY A 418 -4.04 -4.75 -13.16
CA GLY A 418 -4.27 -5.75 -12.14
C GLY A 418 -3.30 -6.93 -12.23
N GLU A 419 -3.03 -7.45 -13.44
CA GLU A 419 -2.06 -8.51 -13.69
C GLU A 419 -0.62 -8.08 -13.40
N PHE A 420 -0.25 -6.85 -13.78
CA PHE A 420 1.08 -6.29 -13.50
C PHE A 420 1.33 -6.13 -12.00
N VAL A 421 0.33 -5.64 -11.26
CA VAL A 421 0.42 -5.37 -9.83
C VAL A 421 0.37 -6.67 -9.02
N ASN A 422 -0.49 -7.62 -9.38
CA ASN A 422 -0.71 -8.83 -8.59
C ASN A 422 0.42 -9.86 -8.67
N ARG A 423 0.53 -10.66 -7.61
CA ARG A 423 1.28 -11.91 -7.62
C ARG A 423 0.64 -12.93 -8.56
N ARG A 424 1.42 -13.89 -9.02
CA ARG A 424 0.92 -15.06 -9.75
C ARG A 424 0.18 -15.99 -8.80
N VAL A 425 -0.88 -16.59 -9.33
CA VAL A 425 -1.53 -17.72 -8.68
C VAL A 425 -0.80 -18.98 -9.12
N GLY A 426 -0.01 -19.57 -8.22
CA GLY A 426 0.87 -20.70 -8.53
C GLY A 426 1.51 -21.29 -7.28
N ALA A 427 2.33 -22.33 -7.44
CA ALA A 427 3.08 -22.90 -6.32
C ALA A 427 4.07 -21.87 -5.73
N ALA A 428 4.35 -21.97 -4.43
CA ALA A 428 5.11 -20.95 -3.68
C ALA A 428 6.55 -20.74 -4.18
N ASP A 429 7.12 -21.73 -4.86
CA ASP A 429 8.45 -21.71 -5.48
C ASP A 429 8.46 -21.13 -6.91
N GLN A 430 7.30 -20.93 -7.52
CA GLN A 430 7.18 -20.37 -8.86
C GLN A 430 7.42 -18.86 -8.86
N LEU A 431 7.94 -18.36 -9.99
CA LEU A 431 8.20 -16.94 -10.22
C LEU A 431 7.02 -16.08 -9.75
N GLN A 432 7.28 -15.08 -8.89
CA GLN A 432 6.29 -14.07 -8.47
C GLN A 432 5.00 -14.65 -7.86
N SER A 433 5.02 -15.86 -7.28
CA SER A 433 3.83 -16.45 -6.64
C SER A 433 3.56 -15.89 -5.24
N LEU A 434 4.63 -15.44 -4.55
CA LEU A 434 4.57 -14.86 -3.21
C LEU A 434 4.44 -13.34 -3.22
N ALA A 435 4.79 -12.67 -4.32
CA ALA A 435 4.67 -11.22 -4.49
C ALA A 435 4.68 -10.85 -5.98
N GLY A 436 4.06 -9.72 -6.35
CA GLY A 436 4.03 -9.20 -7.72
C GLY A 436 5.39 -8.69 -8.23
N ILE A 437 5.41 -8.19 -9.46
CA ILE A 437 6.62 -7.75 -10.18
C ILE A 437 7.42 -6.72 -9.37
N LEU A 438 6.74 -5.65 -8.94
CA LEU A 438 7.38 -4.52 -8.27
C LEU A 438 7.87 -4.89 -6.85
N GLN A 439 7.09 -5.64 -6.08
CA GLN A 439 7.55 -6.08 -4.76
C GLN A 439 8.73 -7.04 -4.88
N SER A 440 8.70 -7.98 -5.83
CA SER A 440 9.82 -8.89 -6.09
C SER A 440 11.08 -8.11 -6.51
N ALA A 441 10.93 -7.02 -7.27
CA ALA A 441 12.04 -6.15 -7.65
C ALA A 441 12.62 -5.37 -6.46
N ILE A 442 11.76 -4.86 -5.56
CA ILE A 442 12.19 -4.22 -4.31
C ILE A 442 13.02 -5.21 -3.49
N ASP A 443 12.51 -6.42 -3.29
CA ASP A 443 13.17 -7.45 -2.50
C ASP A 443 14.51 -7.86 -3.13
N GLN A 444 14.57 -8.02 -4.47
CA GLN A 444 15.80 -8.33 -5.21
C GLN A 444 16.84 -7.20 -5.18
N SER A 445 16.40 -5.94 -5.21
CA SER A 445 17.30 -4.78 -5.26
C SER A 445 18.04 -4.52 -3.95
N GLY A 446 17.51 -5.03 -2.83
CA GLY A 446 18.10 -4.85 -1.51
C GLY A 446 18.01 -3.42 -0.96
N ILE A 447 17.23 -2.52 -1.58
CA ILE A 447 17.13 -1.10 -1.17
C ILE A 447 16.61 -0.90 0.27
N ASN A 448 15.89 -1.88 0.82
CA ASN A 448 15.39 -1.87 2.19
C ASN A 448 16.32 -2.53 3.22
N SER A 449 17.44 -3.13 2.80
CA SER A 449 18.28 -3.98 3.67
C SER A 449 18.80 -3.26 4.91
N SER A 450 19.24 -2.00 4.76
CA SER A 450 19.74 -1.20 5.88
C SER A 450 18.65 -0.88 6.90
N MET A 451 17.40 -0.76 6.46
CA MET A 451 16.26 -0.48 7.33
C MET A 451 15.87 -1.73 8.14
N HIS A 452 15.98 -2.92 7.55
CA HIS A 452 15.69 -4.17 8.27
C HIS A 452 16.63 -4.39 9.47
N VAL A 453 17.90 -3.99 9.36
CA VAL A 453 18.85 -4.06 10.48
C VAL A 453 18.43 -3.15 11.65
N MET A 454 17.75 -2.04 11.37
CA MET A 454 17.39 -1.05 12.39
C MET A 454 16.03 -1.31 13.05
N ASP A 455 15.05 -1.83 12.30
CA ASP A 455 13.64 -1.87 12.71
C ASP A 455 13.00 -3.24 12.58
N SER A 456 13.78 -4.30 12.39
CA SER A 456 13.22 -5.62 12.20
C SER A 456 14.07 -6.70 12.83
N LYS A 457 13.42 -7.84 13.06
CA LYS A 457 14.09 -9.13 13.20
C LYS A 457 13.71 -10.02 12.02
N SER A 458 14.52 -11.04 11.78
CA SER A 458 14.22 -12.06 10.77
C SER A 458 13.20 -13.06 11.32
N VAL A 459 12.23 -13.41 10.49
CA VAL A 459 11.27 -14.49 10.71
C VAL A 459 11.64 -15.64 9.80
N VAL A 460 11.91 -16.80 10.39
CA VAL A 460 12.23 -18.04 9.67
C VAL A 460 11.19 -19.08 10.04
N VAL A 461 10.30 -19.43 9.10
CA VAL A 461 9.13 -20.26 9.36
C VAL A 461 9.49 -21.65 9.91
N ALA A 462 10.65 -22.19 9.53
CA ALA A 462 11.15 -23.46 10.02
C ALA A 462 11.45 -23.46 11.54
N GLN A 463 11.68 -22.29 12.13
CA GLN A 463 11.93 -22.13 13.57
C GLN A 463 10.63 -21.92 14.37
N ILE A 464 9.50 -21.72 13.70
CA ILE A 464 8.21 -21.48 14.36
C ILE A 464 7.55 -22.82 14.70
N PRO A 465 7.19 -23.07 15.98
CA PRO A 465 6.49 -24.30 16.38
C PRO A 465 5.22 -24.55 15.59
N ALA A 466 4.94 -25.83 15.27
CA ALA A 466 3.80 -26.24 14.46
C ALA A 466 2.44 -25.76 15.03
N SER A 467 2.29 -25.75 16.36
CA SER A 467 1.10 -25.23 17.04
C SER A 467 0.84 -23.75 16.74
N ARG A 468 1.89 -22.94 16.66
CA ARG A 468 1.79 -21.48 16.45
C ARG A 468 1.50 -21.12 15.00
N ARG A 469 1.85 -21.99 14.05
CA ARG A 469 1.57 -21.83 12.61
C ARG A 469 0.41 -22.69 12.09
N ARG A 470 -0.49 -23.15 12.97
CA ARG A 470 -1.71 -23.86 12.56
C ARG A 470 -2.54 -23.00 11.60
N GLY A 471 -3.15 -23.63 10.59
CA GLY A 471 -3.99 -22.95 9.59
C GLY A 471 -3.22 -22.26 8.46
N VAL A 472 -1.89 -22.21 8.54
CA VAL A 472 -1.03 -21.71 7.47
C VAL A 472 -1.08 -22.66 6.27
N GLN A 473 -1.37 -22.10 5.09
CA GLN A 473 -1.40 -22.81 3.81
C GLN A 473 -0.18 -22.50 2.93
N THR A 474 0.46 -21.34 3.14
CA THR A 474 1.68 -20.91 2.44
C THR A 474 2.74 -20.49 3.45
N PRO A 475 3.50 -21.44 4.03
CA PRO A 475 4.53 -21.15 5.03
C PRO A 475 5.61 -20.18 4.56
N GLU A 476 5.95 -20.20 3.27
CA GLU A 476 7.00 -19.38 2.66
C GLU A 476 6.71 -17.88 2.79
N ALA A 477 5.43 -17.49 2.79
CA ALA A 477 5.01 -16.10 2.95
C ALA A 477 5.34 -15.53 4.35
N MET A 478 5.55 -16.40 5.35
CA MET A 478 5.96 -15.98 6.69
C MET A 478 7.44 -15.55 6.75
N ASN A 479 8.29 -16.07 5.86
CA ASN A 479 9.72 -15.76 5.86
C ASN A 479 9.99 -14.30 5.46
N GLY A 480 10.90 -13.63 6.17
CA GLY A 480 11.32 -12.27 5.85
C GLY A 480 11.61 -11.46 7.10
N PHE A 481 11.25 -10.18 7.10
CA PHE A 481 11.49 -9.27 8.21
C PHE A 481 10.19 -8.74 8.80
N THR A 482 10.15 -8.59 10.12
CA THR A 482 8.96 -8.13 10.88
C THR A 482 8.50 -6.73 10.51
N GLY A 483 9.43 -5.83 10.16
CA GLY A 483 9.16 -4.46 9.74
C GLY A 483 8.97 -4.28 8.24
N GLU A 484 8.69 -5.34 7.47
CA GLU A 484 8.24 -5.16 6.10
C GLU A 484 6.95 -4.32 6.05
N GLY A 485 6.89 -3.33 5.16
CA GLY A 485 5.73 -2.45 5.03
C GLY A 485 5.69 -1.24 5.96
N THR A 486 6.64 -1.10 6.89
CA THR A 486 6.70 0.06 7.79
C THR A 486 6.94 1.36 7.00
N PRO A 487 6.70 2.55 7.58
CA PRO A 487 7.01 3.83 6.92
C PRO A 487 8.48 3.99 6.51
N SER A 488 9.38 3.25 7.15
CA SER A 488 10.81 3.21 6.83
C SER A 488 11.16 2.38 5.58
N MET A 489 10.24 1.58 5.07
CA MET A 489 10.44 0.70 3.91
C MET A 489 9.75 1.24 2.67
N VAL A 490 10.37 1.04 1.50
CA VAL A 490 9.68 1.16 0.22
C VAL A 490 8.89 -0.12 -0.04
N THR A 491 7.61 0.03 -0.36
CA THR A 491 6.69 -1.05 -0.72
C THR A 491 6.23 -0.90 -2.16
N GLN A 492 5.67 -1.97 -2.72
CA GLN A 492 5.01 -1.90 -4.02
C GLN A 492 3.89 -0.84 -4.02
N GLY A 493 3.14 -0.71 -2.93
CA GLY A 493 2.13 0.33 -2.76
C GLY A 493 2.69 1.73 -2.99
N ASP A 494 3.88 2.05 -2.46
CA ASP A 494 4.48 3.38 -2.63
C ASP A 494 4.88 3.65 -4.09
N LEU A 495 5.40 2.64 -4.78
CA LEU A 495 5.67 2.75 -6.21
C LEU A 495 4.37 2.92 -7.01
N MET A 496 3.30 2.23 -6.62
CA MET A 496 2.00 2.37 -7.25
C MET A 496 1.34 3.72 -6.96
N MET A 497 1.61 4.38 -5.83
CA MET A 497 1.15 5.75 -5.59
C MET A 497 1.72 6.72 -6.64
N LEU A 498 3.00 6.55 -6.96
CA LEU A 498 3.69 7.33 -7.99
C LEU A 498 3.19 6.99 -9.41
N LEU A 499 2.96 5.71 -9.68
CA LEU A 499 2.59 5.22 -11.01
C LEU A 499 1.12 5.45 -11.34
N ALA A 500 0.21 5.37 -10.37
CA ALA A 500 -1.25 5.48 -10.54
C ALA A 500 -1.73 6.61 -11.48
N PRO A 501 -1.20 7.86 -11.41
CA PRO A 501 -1.67 8.94 -12.28
C PRO A 501 -1.25 8.79 -13.76
N ILE A 502 -0.30 7.92 -14.09
CA ILE A 502 0.30 7.82 -15.43
C ILE A 502 0.42 6.39 -15.99
N ALA A 503 0.20 5.36 -15.18
CA ALA A 503 0.45 3.97 -15.56
C ALA A 503 -0.51 3.46 -16.64
N THR A 504 0.04 2.79 -17.64
CA THR A 504 -0.69 2.02 -18.64
C THR A 504 0.02 0.70 -18.91
N VAL A 505 -0.71 -0.30 -19.38
CA VAL A 505 -0.13 -1.56 -19.90
C VAL A 505 -0.04 -1.59 -21.42
N ARG A 506 -0.72 -0.65 -22.08
CA ARG A 506 -0.70 -0.45 -23.54
C ARG A 506 -0.13 0.91 -23.90
N GLY A 507 0.46 1.01 -25.09
CA GLY A 507 0.70 2.28 -25.76
C GLY A 507 -0.53 2.72 -26.54
N ASP A 508 -0.83 4.01 -26.53
CA ASP A 508 -1.83 4.63 -27.43
C ASP A 508 -1.18 5.56 -28.46
N THR A 509 0.16 5.64 -28.47
CA THR A 509 0.97 6.38 -29.45
C THR A 509 2.03 5.46 -30.02
N PHE A 510 2.10 5.39 -31.34
CA PHE A 510 2.94 4.46 -32.08
C PHE A 510 3.85 5.22 -33.03
N LYS A 511 5.11 4.80 -33.11
CA LYS A 511 6.04 5.24 -34.14
C LYS A 511 6.15 4.13 -35.17
N ILE A 512 5.64 4.38 -36.37
CA ILE A 512 5.62 3.43 -37.48
C ILE A 512 6.67 3.87 -38.48
N ARG A 513 7.63 2.99 -38.77
CA ARG A 513 8.60 3.18 -39.84
C ARG A 513 8.23 2.27 -41.00
N ALA A 514 8.24 2.82 -42.21
CA ALA A 514 7.98 2.09 -43.42
C ALA A 514 9.07 2.34 -44.46
N TYR A 515 9.23 1.37 -45.35
CA TYR A 515 10.20 1.37 -46.44
C TYR A 515 9.49 0.94 -47.73
N GLY A 516 9.87 1.56 -48.85
CA GLY A 516 9.37 1.19 -50.17
C GLY A 516 10.47 1.22 -51.22
N ASP A 517 10.42 0.22 -52.11
CA ASP A 517 11.24 0.10 -53.32
C ASP A 517 10.40 0.40 -54.56
N ALA A 518 10.94 1.20 -55.47
CA ALA A 518 10.45 1.28 -56.84
C ALA A 518 11.30 0.35 -57.71
N LEU A 519 10.64 -0.63 -58.36
CA LEU A 519 11.29 -1.60 -59.23
C LEU A 519 11.24 -1.14 -60.69
N GLY A 520 12.25 -1.52 -61.46
CA GLY A 520 12.31 -1.33 -62.90
C GLY A 520 11.36 -2.28 -63.64
N PRO A 521 11.28 -2.16 -64.99
CA PRO A 521 10.39 -2.98 -65.81
C PRO A 521 10.64 -4.49 -65.72
N ASP A 522 11.84 -4.88 -65.29
CA ASP A 522 12.23 -6.27 -65.06
C ASP A 522 11.65 -6.87 -63.77
N GLY A 523 11.03 -6.05 -62.92
CA GLY A 523 10.48 -6.46 -61.62
C GLY A 523 11.55 -6.85 -60.59
N VAL A 524 12.82 -6.58 -60.86
CA VAL A 524 13.95 -7.00 -60.00
C VAL A 524 14.87 -5.83 -59.67
N THR A 525 15.17 -4.97 -60.63
CA THR A 525 16.11 -3.87 -60.43
C THR A 525 15.47 -2.77 -59.58
N VAL A 526 16.00 -2.53 -58.38
CA VAL A 526 15.56 -1.41 -57.54
C VAL A 526 16.07 -0.09 -58.12
N MET A 527 15.16 0.77 -58.55
CA MET A 527 15.45 2.08 -59.12
C MET A 527 15.48 3.20 -58.07
N ALA A 528 14.65 3.11 -57.04
CA ALA A 528 14.59 4.12 -55.98
C ALA A 528 14.14 3.50 -54.65
N ARG A 529 14.62 4.10 -53.56
CA ARG A 529 14.30 3.71 -52.18
C ARG A 529 13.77 4.89 -51.41
N ALA A 530 12.72 4.69 -50.62
CA ALA A 530 12.20 5.69 -49.71
C ALA A 530 11.90 5.08 -48.35
N TRP A 531 12.14 5.86 -47.29
CA TRP A 531 11.82 5.52 -45.91
C TRP A 531 11.01 6.64 -45.30
N CYS A 532 10.00 6.30 -44.52
CA CYS A 532 9.23 7.28 -43.78
C CYS A 532 8.98 6.83 -42.34
N GLU A 533 8.76 7.80 -41.47
CA GLU A 533 8.38 7.61 -40.07
C GLU A 533 7.10 8.42 -39.82
N ALA A 534 6.06 7.74 -39.33
CA ALA A 534 4.83 8.35 -38.89
C ALA A 534 4.67 8.14 -37.39
N THR A 535 4.27 9.18 -36.66
CA THR A 535 3.75 9.05 -35.31
C THR A 535 2.23 9.04 -35.39
N VAL A 536 1.62 7.99 -34.86
CA VAL A 536 0.18 7.75 -34.93
C VAL A 536 -0.37 7.64 -33.51
N GLN A 537 -1.44 8.34 -33.21
CA GLN A 537 -2.09 8.35 -31.90
C GLN A 537 -3.51 7.80 -32.01
N ARG A 538 -3.86 6.88 -31.11
CA ARG A 538 -5.23 6.39 -30.92
C ARG A 538 -6.04 7.40 -30.13
N LEU A 539 -7.27 7.68 -30.58
CA LEU A 539 -8.19 8.60 -29.93
C LEU A 539 -9.37 7.85 -29.29
N PRO A 540 -10.11 8.48 -28.35
CA PRO A 540 -11.32 7.88 -27.80
C PRO A 540 -12.41 7.65 -28.84
N GLU A 541 -12.49 8.41 -29.92
CA GLU A 541 -13.56 8.24 -30.91
C GLU A 541 -13.46 6.91 -31.65
N TRP A 542 -14.61 6.34 -32.02
CA TRP A 542 -14.68 5.24 -32.97
C TRP A 542 -14.42 5.74 -34.40
N VAL A 543 -14.08 4.84 -35.34
CA VAL A 543 -13.87 5.21 -36.75
C VAL A 543 -15.17 5.75 -37.37
N ASP A 544 -16.29 5.08 -37.12
CA ASP A 544 -17.64 5.53 -37.46
C ASP A 544 -18.24 6.29 -36.28
N ALA A 545 -18.37 7.62 -36.46
CA ALA A 545 -18.79 8.57 -35.44
C ALA A 545 -20.28 8.49 -35.07
N ARG A 546 -21.07 7.62 -35.71
CA ARG A 546 -22.47 7.36 -35.31
C ARG A 546 -22.56 6.70 -33.94
N GLU A 547 -21.50 6.02 -33.51
CA GLU A 547 -21.42 5.43 -32.18
C GLU A 547 -20.62 6.32 -31.25
N SER A 548 -21.20 6.60 -30.08
CA SER A 548 -20.53 7.42 -29.08
C SER A 548 -19.32 6.69 -28.48
N PRO A 549 -18.27 7.42 -28.05
CA PRO A 549 -17.06 6.80 -27.49
C PRO A 549 -17.29 5.87 -26.29
N GLN A 550 -18.39 6.05 -25.56
CA GLN A 550 -18.70 5.29 -24.34
C GLN A 550 -19.35 3.92 -24.62
N VAL A 551 -19.77 3.65 -25.86
CA VAL A 551 -20.33 2.34 -26.25
C VAL A 551 -19.25 1.27 -26.04
N SER A 552 -19.61 0.15 -25.40
CA SER A 552 -18.67 -0.94 -25.15
C SER A 552 -18.40 -1.71 -26.45
N VAL A 553 -17.24 -2.39 -26.52
CA VAL A 553 -16.88 -3.21 -27.70
C VAL A 553 -17.96 -4.25 -28.01
N ASN A 554 -18.58 -4.84 -26.99
CA ASN A 554 -19.59 -5.88 -27.15
C ASN A 554 -20.95 -5.34 -27.61
N ASP A 555 -21.17 -4.03 -27.48
CA ASP A 555 -22.45 -3.37 -27.81
C ASP A 555 -22.38 -2.61 -29.16
N LEU A 556 -21.24 -2.66 -29.86
CA LEU A 556 -21.07 -2.02 -31.16
C LEU A 556 -22.03 -2.62 -32.19
N GLN A 557 -22.76 -1.76 -32.88
CA GLN A 557 -23.65 -2.04 -33.99
C GLN A 557 -23.01 -1.72 -35.34
N SER A 558 -22.04 -0.80 -35.39
CA SER A 558 -21.34 -0.49 -36.64
C SER A 558 -20.37 -1.60 -37.02
N VAL A 559 -20.61 -2.24 -38.17
CA VAL A 559 -19.68 -3.24 -38.77
C VAL A 559 -18.30 -2.63 -38.99
N VAL A 560 -18.23 -1.32 -39.29
CA VAL A 560 -16.95 -0.61 -39.45
C VAL A 560 -16.19 -0.56 -38.12
N ASN A 561 -16.86 -0.20 -37.02
CA ASN A 561 -16.22 -0.14 -35.71
C ASN A 561 -15.87 -1.52 -35.15
N GLN A 562 -16.70 -2.54 -35.40
CA GLN A 562 -16.38 -3.92 -35.06
C GLN A 562 -15.10 -4.41 -35.76
N ARG A 563 -14.83 -3.95 -36.99
CA ARG A 563 -13.65 -4.35 -37.78
C ARG A 563 -12.41 -3.49 -37.52
N LEU A 564 -12.56 -2.16 -37.48
CA LEU A 564 -11.45 -1.22 -37.46
C LEU A 564 -11.19 -0.61 -36.06
N GLY A 565 -12.16 -0.69 -35.15
CA GLY A 565 -12.03 -0.20 -33.79
C GLY A 565 -11.99 1.32 -33.67
N ARG A 566 -11.13 1.82 -32.78
CA ARG A 566 -11.00 3.25 -32.48
C ARG A 566 -10.25 3.99 -33.58
N ARG A 567 -10.54 5.28 -33.73
CA ARG A 567 -9.88 6.17 -34.66
C ARG A 567 -8.42 6.38 -34.27
N PHE A 568 -7.57 6.43 -35.30
CA PHE A 568 -6.18 6.83 -35.19
C PHE A 568 -5.95 8.13 -35.98
N GLN A 569 -5.05 8.97 -35.50
CA GLN A 569 -4.61 10.19 -36.17
C GLN A 569 -3.09 10.19 -36.33
N ILE A 570 -2.62 10.55 -37.52
CA ILE A 570 -1.20 10.84 -37.74
C ILE A 570 -0.91 12.21 -37.13
N THR A 571 -0.06 12.25 -36.12
CA THR A 571 0.33 13.49 -35.42
C THR A 571 1.64 14.06 -35.95
N SER A 572 2.46 13.24 -36.58
CA SER A 572 3.70 13.65 -37.24
C SER A 572 4.05 12.68 -38.37
N PHE A 573 4.62 13.20 -39.45
CA PHE A 573 5.15 12.41 -40.56
C PHE A 573 6.46 13.04 -41.05
N ARG A 574 7.48 12.22 -41.30
CA ARG A 574 8.73 12.66 -41.93
C ARG A 574 9.33 11.59 -42.82
N TRP A 575 10.06 12.03 -43.85
CA TRP A 575 10.93 11.17 -44.64
C TRP A 575 12.24 10.93 -43.87
N LEU A 576 12.75 9.70 -43.93
CA LEU A 576 14.01 9.29 -43.31
C LEU A 576 15.09 9.10 -44.38
N GLN A 577 16.33 9.39 -44.00
CA GLN A 577 17.51 8.94 -44.75
C GLN A 577 17.84 7.49 -44.38
N ALA A 578 18.48 6.75 -45.30
CA ALA A 578 18.88 5.35 -45.08
C ALA A 578 19.71 5.13 -43.79
N LYS A 579 20.47 6.14 -43.36
CA LYS A 579 21.33 6.10 -42.16
C LYS A 579 20.58 6.26 -40.82
N GLU A 580 19.31 6.64 -40.85
CA GLU A 580 18.48 6.88 -39.65
C GLU A 580 17.70 5.64 -39.18
N LEU A 581 17.87 4.53 -39.90
CA LEU A 581 17.16 3.28 -39.65
C LEU A 581 17.67 2.54 -38.43
#